data_AF-A0A7V3MA29-F1
#
_entry.id   AF-A0A7V3MA29-F1
#
_cell.length_a   1.000
_cell.length_b   1.000
_cell.length_c   1.000
_cell.angle_alpha   90.00
_cell.angle_beta   90.00
_cell.angle_gamma   90.00
#
_symmetry.space_group_name_H-M   'P 1'
#
loop_
_entity.id
_entity.type
_entity.pdbx_description
1 polymer ?
#
loop_
_entity_poly.entity_id
_entity_poly.type
_entity_poly.pdbx_seq_one_letter_code
_entity_poly.pdbx_strand_id
1 'polypeptide(L)'
;MTSHPGTRPVLIADANTLAAELSRQVAGRPELSKIAAPYLAIFSAQALVEVAFSPPSLPEAEVRERLARGIPALAPEDFRAKPGVLRGLWDEICTIAVQHFPDLVQAFESIRHWPDGQEDSLLSAAIYYLRGEADILAEEAGLEKSLFQFVLNNTLHPFLRRYAAALAPLVNLEAWYRPYCPICGGEPDFAALDKPYGARRLLCSRCDFEWPFRRTCCPFCGNENRYLYVPSEDGIYRLYLCDRCHRYLKVIDRRELVEERLLPVERILTLPMDQAAREEGYG
;
A
#
# COMPACT_ATOMS: atom_id res chain seq x y z
N MET A 1 -8.29 -16.79 28.63
CA MET A 1 -8.10 -16.24 27.27
C MET A 1 -9.44 -15.71 26.80
N THR A 2 -9.76 -14.47 27.19
CA THR A 2 -11.03 -13.80 26.86
C THR A 2 -10.84 -13.03 25.56
N SER A 3 -11.37 -13.57 24.45
CA SER A 3 -11.52 -12.85 23.19
C SER A 3 -12.35 -11.58 23.44
N HIS A 4 -11.73 -10.40 23.29
CA HIS A 4 -12.42 -9.12 23.38
C HIS A 4 -13.33 -8.95 22.13
N PRO A 5 -14.62 -8.63 22.32
CA PRO A 5 -15.55 -8.43 21.22
C PRO A 5 -15.35 -7.02 20.64
N GLY A 6 -14.64 -6.90 19.52
CA GLY A 6 -14.57 -5.62 18.80
C GLY A 6 -13.46 -5.48 17.77
N THR A 7 -12.37 -6.23 17.89
CA THR A 7 -11.24 -6.14 16.98
C THR A 7 -11.39 -7.17 15.86
N ARG A 8 -11.93 -6.74 14.72
CA ARG A 8 -11.95 -7.54 13.50
C ARG A 8 -10.51 -7.95 13.14
N PRO A 9 -10.21 -9.25 12.92
CA PRO A 9 -8.88 -9.66 12.50
C PRO A 9 -8.54 -8.96 11.17
N VAL A 10 -7.33 -8.42 11.10
CA VAL A 10 -6.81 -7.80 9.87
C VAL A 10 -6.48 -8.93 8.90
N LEU A 11 -7.41 -9.19 7.97
CA LEU A 11 -7.19 -10.11 6.87
C LEU A 11 -6.47 -9.36 5.76
N ILE A 12 -5.25 -9.78 5.45
CA ILE A 12 -4.49 -9.26 4.32
C ILE A 12 -4.77 -10.17 3.14
N ALA A 13 -5.48 -9.64 2.15
CA ALA A 13 -5.80 -10.36 0.93
C ALA A 13 -4.53 -10.59 0.08
N ASP A 14 -4.36 -11.82 -0.39
CA ASP A 14 -3.31 -12.18 -1.35
C ASP A 14 -3.64 -11.71 -2.77
N ALA A 15 -2.67 -11.76 -3.68
CA ALA A 15 -2.78 -11.19 -5.02
C ALA A 15 -3.90 -11.86 -5.83
N ASN A 16 -4.11 -13.17 -5.64
CA ASN A 16 -5.20 -13.90 -6.31
C ASN A 16 -6.57 -13.40 -5.84
N THR A 17 -6.74 -13.19 -4.53
CA THR A 17 -7.95 -12.64 -3.94
C THR A 17 -8.21 -11.21 -4.44
N LEU A 18 -7.16 -10.39 -4.50
CA LEU A 18 -7.25 -9.02 -5.05
C LEU A 18 -7.61 -9.02 -6.53
N ALA A 19 -7.00 -9.88 -7.34
CA ALA A 19 -7.31 -10.00 -8.77
C ALA A 19 -8.75 -10.46 -9.02
N ALA A 20 -9.22 -11.44 -8.24
CA ALA A 20 -10.60 -11.93 -8.32
C ALA A 20 -11.61 -10.83 -7.96
N GLU A 21 -11.35 -10.09 -6.89
CA GLU A 21 -12.20 -8.99 -6.44
C GLU A 21 -12.21 -7.82 -7.43
N LEU A 22 -11.04 -7.42 -7.94
CA LEU A 22 -10.93 -6.38 -8.97
C LEU A 22 -11.68 -6.79 -10.24
N SER A 23 -11.50 -8.03 -10.71
CA SER A 23 -12.20 -8.56 -11.88
C SER A 23 -13.72 -8.56 -11.68
N ARG A 24 -14.19 -9.00 -10.50
CA ARG A 24 -15.62 -9.02 -10.15
C ARG A 24 -16.24 -7.63 -10.22
N GLN A 25 -15.57 -6.62 -9.65
CA GLN A 25 -16.09 -5.25 -9.66
C GLN A 25 -16.08 -4.61 -11.07
N VAL A 26 -15.09 -4.95 -11.89
CA VAL A 26 -14.95 -4.41 -13.26
C VAL A 26 -15.92 -5.07 -14.24
N ALA A 27 -16.33 -6.33 -14.01
CA ALA A 27 -17.26 -7.04 -14.90
C ALA A 27 -18.60 -6.30 -15.14
N GLY A 28 -19.04 -5.49 -14.17
CA GLY A 28 -20.25 -4.66 -14.28
C GLY A 28 -19.98 -3.17 -14.58
N ARG A 29 -18.72 -2.78 -14.78
CA ARG A 29 -18.26 -1.38 -14.88
C ARG A 29 -17.19 -1.21 -15.97
N PRO A 30 -17.55 -1.31 -17.27
CA PRO A 30 -16.60 -1.30 -18.38
C PRO A 30 -15.68 -0.07 -18.40
N GLU A 31 -16.15 1.08 -17.92
CA GLU A 31 -15.40 2.32 -17.78
C GLU A 31 -14.14 2.18 -16.90
N LEU A 32 -14.13 1.23 -15.96
CA LEU A 32 -12.99 0.95 -15.08
C LEU A 32 -11.96 0.01 -15.71
N SER A 33 -12.24 -0.57 -16.89
CA SER A 33 -11.36 -1.59 -17.50
C SER A 33 -9.95 -1.07 -17.77
N LYS A 34 -9.82 0.18 -18.25
CA LYS A 34 -8.51 0.79 -18.52
C LYS A 34 -7.69 0.99 -17.24
N ILE A 35 -8.36 1.36 -16.14
CA ILE A 35 -7.74 1.53 -14.82
C ILE A 35 -7.32 0.16 -14.27
N ALA A 36 -8.18 -0.85 -14.40
CA ALA A 36 -7.96 -2.16 -13.79
C ALA A 36 -6.92 -3.03 -14.52
N ALA A 37 -6.84 -2.95 -15.85
CA ALA A 37 -6.01 -3.81 -16.69
C ALA A 37 -4.54 -3.93 -16.21
N PRO A 38 -3.77 -2.84 -15.98
CA PRO A 38 -2.40 -2.96 -15.50
C PRO A 38 -2.32 -3.64 -14.12
N TYR A 39 -3.25 -3.37 -13.22
CA TYR A 39 -3.25 -3.96 -11.88
C TYR A 39 -3.63 -5.44 -11.88
N LEU A 40 -4.49 -5.89 -12.80
CA LEU A 40 -4.76 -7.31 -12.99
C LEU A 40 -3.51 -8.08 -13.43
N ALA A 41 -2.73 -7.50 -14.37
CA ALA A 41 -1.45 -8.07 -14.78
C ALA A 41 -0.44 -8.09 -13.62
N ILE A 42 -0.32 -6.98 -12.88
CA ILE A 42 0.54 -6.88 -11.70
C ILE A 42 0.15 -7.93 -10.64
N PHE A 43 -1.13 -8.06 -10.29
CA PHE A 43 -1.56 -9.05 -9.31
C PHE A 43 -1.28 -10.48 -9.77
N SER A 44 -1.39 -10.76 -11.07
CA SER A 44 -1.02 -12.06 -11.63
C SER A 44 0.47 -12.36 -11.44
N ALA A 45 1.35 -11.40 -11.72
CA ALA A 45 2.79 -11.53 -11.48
C ALA A 45 3.13 -11.67 -9.98
N GLN A 46 2.48 -10.87 -9.13
CA GLN A 46 2.67 -10.91 -7.68
C GLN A 46 2.21 -12.25 -7.05
N ALA A 47 1.12 -12.85 -7.55
CA ALA A 47 0.57 -14.09 -7.02
C ALA A 47 1.58 -15.25 -7.04
N LEU A 48 2.36 -15.37 -8.13
CA LEU A 48 3.39 -16.40 -8.26
C LEU A 48 4.47 -16.27 -7.17
N VAL A 49 4.85 -15.02 -6.86
CA VAL A 49 5.84 -14.73 -5.82
C VAL A 49 5.27 -14.97 -4.43
N GLU A 50 4.03 -14.54 -4.15
CA GLU A 50 3.42 -14.72 -2.83
C GLU A 50 3.24 -16.18 -2.43
N VAL A 51 2.90 -17.04 -3.39
CA VAL A 51 2.76 -18.48 -3.16
C VAL A 51 4.13 -19.10 -2.85
N ALA A 52 5.19 -18.67 -3.54
CA ALA A 52 6.53 -19.22 -3.37
C ALA A 52 7.30 -18.61 -2.17
N PHE A 53 6.89 -17.44 -1.68
CA PHE A 53 7.59 -16.71 -0.63
C PHE A 53 6.99 -16.95 0.76
N SER A 54 7.86 -17.31 1.69
CA SER A 54 7.59 -17.33 3.12
C SER A 54 8.61 -16.45 3.83
N PRO A 55 8.18 -15.45 4.62
CA PRO A 55 9.11 -14.63 5.38
C PRO A 55 9.83 -15.49 6.43
N PRO A 56 11.09 -15.16 6.77
CA PRO A 56 11.77 -15.81 7.88
C PRO A 56 11.02 -15.55 9.18
N SER A 57 11.10 -16.49 10.11
CA SER A 57 10.58 -16.29 11.46
C SER A 57 11.42 -15.23 12.18
N LEU A 58 10.76 -14.17 12.67
CA LEU A 58 11.38 -13.16 13.51
C LEU A 58 11.09 -13.49 14.99
N PRO A 59 12.04 -13.23 15.92
CA PRO A 59 11.80 -13.49 17.34
C PRO A 59 10.62 -12.67 17.87
N GLU A 60 9.53 -13.33 18.30
CA GLU A 60 8.32 -12.64 18.76
C GLU A 60 8.59 -11.64 19.89
N ALA A 61 9.50 -11.97 20.81
CA ALA A 61 9.86 -11.09 21.92
C ALA A 61 10.42 -9.75 21.42
N GLU A 62 11.31 -9.79 20.41
CA GLU A 62 11.91 -8.60 19.82
C GLU A 62 10.87 -7.78 19.03
N VAL A 63 10.02 -8.45 18.26
CA VAL A 63 8.92 -7.79 17.53
C VAL A 63 7.97 -7.07 18.49
N ARG A 64 7.58 -7.74 19.59
CA ARG A 64 6.70 -7.15 20.62
C ARG A 64 7.38 -5.98 21.32
N GLU A 65 8.69 -6.05 21.58
CA GLU A 65 9.45 -4.93 22.15
C GLU A 65 9.45 -3.71 21.22
N ARG A 66 9.72 -3.91 19.92
CA ARG A 66 9.65 -2.83 18.93
C ARG A 66 8.28 -2.17 18.92
N LEU A 67 7.22 -2.97 18.83
CA LEU A 67 5.84 -2.49 18.84
C LEU A 67 5.50 -1.71 20.11
N ALA A 68 5.91 -2.19 21.29
CA ALA A 68 5.69 -1.49 22.57
C ALA A 68 6.38 -0.11 22.60
N ARG A 69 7.51 0.03 21.91
CA ARG A 69 8.27 1.29 21.76
C ARG A 69 7.73 2.17 20.62
N GLY A 70 6.70 1.74 19.89
CA GLY A 70 6.17 2.46 18.74
C GLY A 70 7.02 2.33 17.47
N ILE A 71 7.90 1.34 17.41
CA ILE A 71 8.72 1.01 16.24
C ILE A 71 7.98 -0.06 15.42
N PRO A 72 7.98 0.00 14.08
CA PRO A 72 7.37 -1.03 13.24
C PRO A 72 7.92 -2.44 13.52
N ALA A 73 7.06 -3.44 13.35
CA ALA A 73 7.39 -4.84 13.59
C ALA A 73 8.54 -5.34 12.70
N LEU A 74 8.48 -5.01 11.40
CA LEU A 74 9.51 -5.31 10.42
C LEU A 74 10.55 -4.20 10.43
N ALA A 75 11.75 -4.50 10.93
CA ALA A 75 12.89 -3.62 10.72
C ALA A 75 13.37 -3.73 9.25
N PRO A 76 13.91 -2.64 8.66
CA PRO A 76 14.46 -2.67 7.31
C PRO A 76 15.48 -3.80 7.12
N GLU A 77 16.33 -4.03 8.12
CA GLU A 77 17.41 -5.01 8.12
C GLU A 77 16.91 -6.46 8.26
N ASP A 78 15.64 -6.68 8.57
CA ASP A 78 15.02 -8.01 8.64
C ASP A 78 14.41 -8.45 7.31
N PHE A 79 14.32 -7.55 6.33
CA PHE A 79 13.80 -7.90 5.01
C PHE A 79 14.71 -8.91 4.31
N ARG A 80 14.15 -10.08 4.01
CA ARG A 80 14.78 -11.14 3.22
C ARG A 80 13.92 -11.50 2.03
N ALA A 81 14.56 -11.64 0.88
CA ALA A 81 14.01 -12.23 -0.33
C ALA A 81 15.16 -12.80 -1.17
N LYS A 82 14.89 -13.79 -2.03
CA LYS A 82 15.92 -14.33 -2.93
C LYS A 82 16.20 -13.30 -4.05
N PRO A 83 17.47 -12.91 -4.30
CA PRO A 83 17.79 -11.90 -5.32
C PRO A 83 17.20 -12.19 -6.70
N GLY A 84 17.26 -13.45 -7.15
CA GLY A 84 16.68 -13.84 -8.45
C GLY A 84 15.15 -13.72 -8.52
N VAL A 85 14.44 -13.88 -7.39
CA VAL A 85 12.98 -13.72 -7.34
C VAL A 85 12.62 -12.24 -7.36
N LEU A 86 13.35 -11.40 -6.61
CA LEU A 86 13.20 -9.95 -6.67
C LEU A 86 13.46 -9.42 -8.09
N ARG A 87 14.56 -9.85 -8.70
CA ARG A 87 14.94 -9.44 -10.05
C ARG A 87 13.90 -9.85 -11.09
N GLY A 88 13.45 -11.11 -11.04
CA GLY A 88 12.42 -11.60 -11.96
C GLY A 88 11.11 -10.80 -11.86
N LEU A 89 10.66 -10.49 -10.64
CA LEU A 89 9.46 -9.67 -10.47
C LEU A 89 9.70 -8.21 -10.90
N TRP A 90 10.86 -7.62 -10.60
CA TRP A 90 11.21 -6.28 -11.05
C TRP A 90 11.12 -6.14 -12.58
N ASP A 91 11.71 -7.09 -13.31
CA ASP A 91 11.68 -7.13 -14.78
C ASP A 91 10.25 -7.31 -15.32
N GLU A 92 9.44 -8.16 -14.67
CA GLU A 92 8.05 -8.40 -15.04
C GLU A 92 7.18 -7.15 -14.81
N ILE A 93 7.33 -6.46 -13.68
CA ILE A 93 6.62 -5.22 -13.39
C ILE A 93 6.97 -4.13 -14.40
N CYS A 94 8.25 -3.98 -14.77
CA CYS A 94 8.66 -3.05 -15.83
C CYS A 94 8.05 -3.42 -17.17
N THR A 95 8.01 -4.71 -17.51
CA THR A 95 7.42 -5.22 -18.75
C THR A 95 5.92 -4.91 -18.83
N ILE A 96 5.18 -5.15 -17.75
CA ILE A 96 3.75 -4.81 -17.64
C ILE A 96 3.56 -3.29 -17.77
N ALA A 97 4.39 -2.49 -17.10
CA ALA A 97 4.31 -1.03 -17.17
C ALA A 97 4.51 -0.51 -18.59
N VAL A 98 5.50 -1.01 -19.33
CA VAL A 98 5.75 -0.68 -20.74
C VAL A 98 4.55 -1.02 -21.62
N GLN A 99 3.91 -2.18 -21.40
CA GLN A 99 2.75 -2.60 -22.19
C GLN A 99 1.52 -1.70 -22.00
N HIS A 100 1.31 -1.19 -20.78
CA HIS A 100 0.14 -0.38 -20.44
C HIS A 100 0.37 1.14 -20.57
N PHE A 101 1.62 1.59 -20.59
CA PHE A 101 1.99 3.01 -20.67
C PHE A 101 3.06 3.25 -21.76
N PRO A 102 2.69 3.13 -23.05
CA PRO A 102 3.65 3.19 -24.17
C PRO A 102 4.38 4.53 -24.29
N ASP A 103 3.80 5.62 -23.80
CA ASP A 103 4.44 6.94 -23.82
C ASP A 103 5.62 7.04 -22.83
N LEU A 104 5.75 6.09 -21.90
CA LEU A 104 6.77 6.07 -20.85
C LEU A 104 7.82 4.95 -21.04
N VAL A 105 7.85 4.31 -22.21
CA VAL A 105 8.76 3.17 -22.51
C VAL A 105 10.20 3.46 -22.12
N GLN A 106 10.75 4.60 -22.56
CA GLN A 106 12.15 4.94 -22.30
C GLN A 106 12.47 5.05 -20.80
N ALA A 107 11.55 5.62 -20.02
CA ALA A 107 11.71 5.77 -18.58
C ALA A 107 11.67 4.42 -17.88
N PHE A 108 10.71 3.56 -18.22
CA PHE A 108 10.61 2.21 -17.65
C PHE A 108 11.76 1.30 -18.05
N GLU A 109 12.27 1.40 -19.28
CA GLU A 109 13.48 0.66 -19.66
C GLU A 109 14.71 1.15 -18.89
N SER A 110 14.85 2.46 -18.65
CA SER A 110 15.94 2.98 -17.82
C SER A 110 15.86 2.46 -16.38
N ILE A 111 14.64 2.43 -15.81
CA ILE A 111 14.38 1.84 -14.48
C ILE A 111 14.68 0.34 -14.49
N ARG A 112 14.24 -0.40 -15.52
CA ARG A 112 14.43 -1.84 -15.63
C ARG A 112 15.91 -2.23 -15.52
N HIS A 113 16.79 -1.49 -16.19
CA HIS A 113 18.24 -1.75 -16.23
C HIS A 113 19.00 -1.17 -15.02
N TRP A 114 18.36 -0.38 -14.15
CA TRP A 114 19.02 0.22 -12.98
C TRP A 114 19.78 -0.80 -12.09
N PRO A 115 19.25 -2.01 -11.81
CA PRO A 115 19.96 -3.02 -11.01
C PRO A 115 21.13 -3.70 -11.73
N ASP A 116 21.35 -3.47 -13.03
CA ASP A 116 22.30 -4.23 -13.84
C ASP A 116 23.74 -4.02 -13.38
N GLY A 117 24.49 -5.12 -13.27
CA GLY A 117 25.89 -5.10 -12.83
C GLY A 117 26.10 -4.73 -11.36
N GLN A 118 25.02 -4.56 -10.58
CA GLN A 118 25.06 -4.25 -9.16
C GLN A 118 24.49 -5.40 -8.35
N GLU A 119 25.36 -6.16 -7.70
CA GLU A 119 24.93 -7.18 -6.74
C GLU A 119 24.09 -6.55 -5.61
N ASP A 120 23.00 -7.22 -5.23
CA ASP A 120 22.12 -6.83 -4.11
C ASP A 120 21.48 -5.43 -4.17
N SER A 121 21.55 -4.73 -5.31
CA SER A 121 20.93 -3.41 -5.52
C SER A 121 19.44 -3.39 -5.15
N LEU A 122 18.68 -4.42 -5.55
CA LEU A 122 17.25 -4.54 -5.22
C LEU A 122 16.99 -4.85 -3.74
N LEU A 123 17.87 -5.59 -3.06
CA LEU A 123 17.76 -5.81 -1.61
C LEU A 123 18.07 -4.52 -0.86
N SER A 124 19.08 -3.78 -1.29
CA SER A 124 19.40 -2.45 -0.77
C SER A 124 18.22 -1.49 -1.00
N ALA A 125 17.62 -1.49 -2.19
CA ALA A 125 16.43 -0.71 -2.50
C ALA A 125 15.27 -1.01 -1.55
N ALA A 126 15.08 -2.27 -1.15
CA ALA A 126 14.06 -2.63 -0.16
C ALA A 126 14.32 -2.01 1.22
N ILE A 127 15.59 -1.89 1.64
CA ILE A 127 15.97 -1.25 2.91
C ILE A 127 15.66 0.25 2.85
N TYR A 128 16.11 0.94 1.79
CA TYR A 128 15.80 2.37 1.58
C TYR A 128 14.28 2.59 1.50
N TYR A 129 13.56 1.71 0.81
CA TYR A 129 12.11 1.77 0.73
C TYR A 129 11.43 1.69 2.09
N LEU A 130 11.83 0.73 2.93
CA LEU A 130 11.29 0.56 4.29
C LEU A 130 11.60 1.76 5.19
N ARG A 131 12.78 2.40 5.01
CA ARG A 131 13.14 3.64 5.71
C ARG A 131 12.41 4.89 5.19
N GLY A 132 11.76 4.82 4.03
CA GLY A 132 11.14 5.99 3.38
C GLY A 132 12.13 6.86 2.62
N GLU A 133 13.24 6.26 2.18
CA GLU A 133 14.40 6.94 1.58
C GLU A 133 14.62 6.53 0.11
N ALA A 134 13.66 5.83 -0.52
CA ALA A 134 13.80 5.31 -1.89
C ALA A 134 14.02 6.41 -2.95
N ASP A 135 13.58 7.65 -2.68
CA ASP A 135 13.82 8.79 -3.58
C ASP A 135 15.29 9.14 -3.75
N ILE A 136 16.13 8.82 -2.75
CA ILE A 136 17.58 9.01 -2.82
C ILE A 136 18.15 8.17 -3.97
N LEU A 137 17.72 6.90 -4.08
CA LEU A 137 18.20 5.99 -5.11
C LEU A 137 17.77 6.43 -6.51
N ALA A 138 16.53 6.89 -6.66
CA ALA A 138 16.03 7.43 -7.92
C ALA A 138 16.81 8.67 -8.34
N GLU A 139 17.07 9.59 -7.41
CA GLU A 139 17.81 10.83 -7.66
C GLU A 139 19.26 10.59 -8.05
N GLU A 140 19.98 9.73 -7.31
CA GLU A 140 21.36 9.35 -7.61
C GLU A 140 21.50 8.67 -8.97
N ALA A 141 20.49 7.90 -9.38
CA ALA A 141 20.44 7.23 -10.67
C ALA A 141 19.90 8.11 -11.82
N GLY A 142 19.44 9.34 -11.53
CA GLY A 142 18.82 10.20 -12.54
C GLY A 142 17.50 9.65 -13.11
N LEU A 143 16.76 8.87 -12.32
CA LEU A 143 15.49 8.26 -12.70
C LEU A 143 14.31 9.13 -12.26
N GLU A 144 13.18 9.00 -12.97
CA GLU A 144 11.94 9.65 -12.57
C GLU A 144 11.42 9.01 -11.26
N LYS A 145 11.29 9.82 -10.21
CA LYS A 145 11.03 9.37 -8.83
C LYS A 145 9.71 8.60 -8.71
N SER A 146 8.63 9.10 -9.31
CA SER A 146 7.31 8.49 -9.17
C SER A 146 7.21 7.14 -9.88
N LEU A 147 7.83 6.99 -11.05
CA LEU A 147 7.91 5.76 -11.83
C LEU A 147 8.83 4.74 -11.13
N PHE A 148 9.97 5.18 -10.59
CA PHE A 148 10.85 4.32 -9.81
C PHE A 148 10.13 3.78 -8.57
N GLN A 149 9.46 4.65 -7.80
CA GLN A 149 8.65 4.24 -6.66
C GLN A 149 7.50 3.31 -7.07
N PHE A 150 6.85 3.55 -8.21
CA PHE A 150 5.79 2.67 -8.71
C PHE A 150 6.32 1.25 -8.97
N VAL A 151 7.44 1.10 -9.67
CA VAL A 151 8.05 -0.22 -9.95
C VAL A 151 8.52 -0.87 -8.65
N LEU A 152 9.22 -0.13 -7.80
CA LEU A 152 9.76 -0.63 -6.54
C LEU A 152 8.65 -1.07 -5.58
N ASN A 153 7.61 -0.25 -5.40
CA ASN A 153 6.48 -0.62 -4.56
C ASN A 153 5.82 -1.90 -5.07
N ASN A 154 5.49 -1.99 -6.36
CA ASN A 154 4.82 -3.17 -6.91
C ASN A 154 5.70 -4.43 -6.92
N THR A 155 7.02 -4.27 -6.94
CA THR A 155 7.97 -5.39 -6.78
C THR A 155 8.04 -5.87 -5.33
N LEU A 156 8.01 -4.96 -4.35
CA LEU A 156 8.11 -5.32 -2.93
C LEU A 156 6.78 -5.72 -2.30
N HIS A 157 5.66 -5.23 -2.84
CA HIS A 157 4.30 -5.44 -2.34
C HIS A 157 3.98 -6.90 -1.95
N PRO A 158 4.27 -7.92 -2.79
CA PRO A 158 3.94 -9.29 -2.42
C PRO A 158 4.73 -9.79 -1.21
N PHE A 159 6.01 -9.47 -1.13
CA PHE A 159 6.83 -9.82 0.02
C PHE A 159 6.30 -9.14 1.29
N LEU A 160 5.99 -7.86 1.21
CA LEU A 160 5.51 -7.07 2.34
C LEU A 160 4.12 -7.52 2.83
N ARG A 161 3.22 -7.95 1.93
CA ARG A 161 1.95 -8.59 2.34
C ARG A 161 2.17 -9.89 3.09
N ARG A 162 3.13 -10.71 2.67
CA ARG A 162 3.49 -11.95 3.40
C ARG A 162 4.11 -11.66 4.77
N TYR A 163 4.98 -10.66 4.89
CA TYR A 163 5.46 -10.18 6.20
C TYR A 163 4.32 -9.65 7.07
N ALA A 164 3.42 -8.84 6.50
CA ALA A 164 2.28 -8.31 7.23
C ALA A 164 1.37 -9.44 7.73
N ALA A 165 1.11 -10.48 6.93
CA ALA A 165 0.31 -11.62 7.34
C ALA A 165 0.96 -12.41 8.49
N ALA A 166 2.28 -12.59 8.43
CA ALA A 166 3.03 -13.29 9.48
C ALA A 166 3.12 -12.49 10.79
N LEU A 167 3.21 -11.16 10.72
CA LEU A 167 3.42 -10.28 11.87
C LEU A 167 2.12 -9.71 12.46
N ALA A 168 1.02 -9.73 11.71
CA ALA A 168 -0.30 -9.24 12.15
C ALA A 168 -0.75 -9.77 13.52
N PRO A 169 -0.58 -11.07 13.87
CA PRO A 169 -0.99 -11.60 15.17
C PRO A 169 -0.24 -10.99 16.37
N LEU A 170 0.90 -10.33 16.14
CA LEU A 170 1.72 -9.73 17.19
C LEU A 170 1.31 -8.28 17.50
N VAL A 171 0.51 -7.65 16.63
CA VAL A 171 0.10 -6.25 16.75
C VAL A 171 -1.11 -6.10 17.68
N ASN A 172 -0.95 -5.31 18.74
CA ASN A 172 -2.08 -4.83 19.53
C ASN A 172 -2.66 -3.55 18.90
N LEU A 173 -3.72 -3.70 18.10
CA LEU A 173 -4.37 -2.57 17.41
C LEU A 173 -4.99 -1.54 18.36
N GLU A 174 -5.42 -1.96 19.56
CA GLU A 174 -6.00 -1.06 20.56
C GLU A 174 -4.96 -0.11 21.17
N ALA A 175 -3.67 -0.44 21.03
CA ALA A 175 -2.56 0.40 21.48
C ALA A 175 -1.90 1.20 20.35
N TRP A 176 -2.34 1.03 19.10
CA TRP A 176 -1.67 1.60 17.92
C TRP A 176 -2.52 2.64 17.19
N TYR A 177 -2.47 3.88 17.66
CA TYR A 177 -3.10 5.05 17.01
C TYR A 177 -2.07 5.98 16.37
N ARG A 178 -1.01 5.41 15.79
CA ARG A 178 0.09 6.15 15.17
C ARG A 178 -0.22 6.43 13.68
N PRO A 179 0.37 7.49 13.11
CA PRO A 179 0.11 7.85 11.71
C PRO A 179 0.72 6.91 10.67
N TYR A 180 1.54 5.94 11.10
CA TYR A 180 2.23 4.98 10.24
C TYR A 180 1.87 3.54 10.59
N CYS A 181 2.06 2.66 9.60
CA CYS A 181 1.76 1.25 9.69
C CYS A 181 2.59 0.55 10.80
N PRO A 182 1.96 -0.26 11.68
CA PRO A 182 2.67 -1.02 12.70
C PRO A 182 3.56 -2.14 12.14
N ILE A 183 3.34 -2.56 10.90
CA ILE A 183 4.13 -3.62 10.28
C ILE A 183 5.41 -3.06 9.67
N CYS A 184 5.30 -2.20 8.66
CA CYS A 184 6.43 -1.79 7.82
C CYS A 184 6.79 -0.29 7.94
N GLY A 185 6.11 0.46 8.79
CA GLY A 185 6.31 1.90 8.94
C GLY A 185 5.80 2.76 7.79
N GLY A 186 5.18 2.17 6.77
CA GLY A 186 4.63 2.92 5.64
C GLY A 186 3.47 3.85 6.02
N GLU A 187 3.32 4.91 5.23
CA GLU A 187 2.19 5.85 5.30
C GLU A 187 0.89 5.23 4.76
N PRO A 188 -0.27 5.82 5.09
CA PRO A 188 -1.52 5.45 4.44
C PRO A 188 -1.73 6.16 3.10
N ASP A 189 -2.40 5.49 2.17
CA ASP A 189 -2.90 6.08 0.91
C ASP A 189 -4.44 5.96 0.76
N PHE A 190 -5.07 5.21 1.66
CA PHE A 190 -6.50 4.97 1.67
C PHE A 190 -6.99 4.77 3.11
N ALA A 191 -8.29 4.96 3.31
CA ALA A 191 -8.92 4.69 4.60
C ALA A 191 -10.36 4.20 4.44
N ALA A 192 -10.89 3.63 5.52
CA ALA A 192 -12.29 3.27 5.65
C ALA A 192 -12.90 3.89 6.91
N LEU A 193 -14.19 4.21 6.84
CA LEU A 193 -15.04 4.44 8.00
C LEU A 193 -15.88 3.19 8.25
N ASP A 194 -15.62 2.49 9.34
CA ASP A 194 -16.29 1.22 9.62
C ASP A 194 -17.65 1.38 10.30
N LYS A 195 -18.52 0.40 10.08
CA LYS A 195 -19.81 0.29 10.77
C LYS A 195 -19.63 0.03 12.28
N PRO A 196 -20.59 0.46 13.12
CA PRO A 196 -21.70 1.35 12.78
C PRO A 196 -21.34 2.84 12.95
N TYR A 197 -20.31 3.15 13.74
CA TYR A 197 -20.05 4.51 14.23
C TYR A 197 -19.09 5.34 13.37
N GLY A 198 -18.51 4.76 12.31
CA GLY A 198 -17.57 5.43 11.42
C GLY A 198 -16.20 5.60 12.07
N ALA A 199 -15.74 4.60 12.84
CA ALA A 199 -14.37 4.52 13.29
C ALA A 199 -13.45 4.43 12.07
N ARG A 200 -12.36 5.21 12.05
CA ARG A 200 -11.46 5.23 10.90
C ARG A 200 -10.39 4.16 11.03
N ARG A 201 -10.23 3.37 9.96
CA ARG A 201 -9.04 2.53 9.73
C ARG A 201 -8.30 3.01 8.50
N LEU A 202 -6.98 3.11 8.63
CA LEU A 202 -6.06 3.43 7.55
C LEU A 202 -5.63 2.15 6.85
N LEU A 203 -5.27 2.25 5.57
CA LEU A 203 -4.68 1.17 4.76
C LEU A 203 -3.25 1.55 4.39
N CYS A 204 -2.29 0.65 4.61
CA CYS A 204 -0.88 0.90 4.32
C CYS A 204 -0.63 0.87 2.80
N SER A 205 0.04 1.89 2.26
CA SER A 205 0.42 1.92 0.83
C SER A 205 1.40 0.82 0.42
N ARG A 206 2.15 0.25 1.37
CA ARG A 206 3.24 -0.72 1.10
C ARG A 206 2.85 -2.18 1.29
N CYS A 207 2.10 -2.49 2.36
CA CYS A 207 1.89 -3.87 2.83
C CYS A 207 0.42 -4.23 3.05
N ASP A 208 -0.50 -3.31 2.76
CA ASP A 208 -1.95 -3.47 2.89
C ASP A 208 -2.47 -3.81 4.30
N PHE A 209 -1.62 -3.69 5.32
CA PHE A 209 -2.08 -3.78 6.70
C PHE A 209 -3.01 -2.61 7.04
N GLU A 210 -4.13 -2.93 7.68
CA GLU A 210 -5.13 -1.94 8.12
C GLU A 210 -5.01 -1.68 9.63
N TRP A 211 -5.02 -0.42 10.07
CA TRP A 211 -4.92 -0.07 11.50
C TRP A 211 -5.80 1.12 11.89
N PRO A 212 -6.23 1.23 13.16
CA PRO A 212 -7.09 2.33 13.60
C PRO A 212 -6.31 3.65 13.70
N PHE A 213 -6.97 4.74 13.37
CA PHE A 213 -6.39 6.08 13.56
C PHE A 213 -7.48 7.13 13.80
N ARG A 214 -7.17 8.18 14.58
CA ARG A 214 -8.16 9.18 15.05
C ARG A 214 -8.85 9.87 13.90
N ARG A 215 -10.18 9.76 13.76
CA ARG A 215 -10.94 10.28 12.60
C ARG A 215 -10.72 11.77 12.28
N THR A 216 -10.54 12.61 13.30
CA THR A 216 -10.47 14.08 13.18
C THR A 216 -9.06 14.63 12.94
N CYS A 217 -8.03 13.78 12.88
CA CYS A 217 -6.63 14.17 12.80
C CYS A 217 -6.02 13.87 11.43
N CYS A 218 -5.23 14.76 10.84
CA CYS A 218 -4.42 14.49 9.63
C CYS A 218 -3.41 13.37 9.88
N PRO A 219 -3.46 12.23 9.16
CA PRO A 219 -2.45 11.18 9.35
C PRO A 219 -1.07 11.63 8.88
N PHE A 220 -0.97 12.71 8.11
CA PHE A 220 0.31 13.17 7.57
C PHE A 220 0.98 14.24 8.44
N CYS A 221 0.23 15.26 8.87
CA CYS A 221 0.80 16.38 9.64
C CYS A 221 0.25 16.53 11.07
N GLY A 222 -0.66 15.65 11.49
CA GLY A 222 -1.26 15.68 12.82
C GLY A 222 -2.31 16.79 13.05
N ASN A 223 -2.66 17.58 12.03
CA ASN A 223 -3.63 18.67 12.17
C ASN A 223 -4.99 18.16 12.65
N GLU A 224 -5.52 18.73 13.73
CA GLU A 224 -6.85 18.42 14.25
C GLU A 224 -7.83 19.51 13.79
N ASN A 225 -8.97 19.11 13.20
CA ASN A 225 -10.13 19.96 12.90
C ASN A 225 -10.14 20.83 11.61
N ARG A 226 -9.29 20.56 10.61
CA ARG A 226 -9.43 21.20 9.28
C ARG A 226 -9.21 20.22 8.13
N TYR A 227 -10.28 19.53 7.79
CA TYR A 227 -10.38 18.86 6.52
C TYR A 227 -11.52 19.47 5.72
N LEU A 228 -11.26 19.79 4.47
CA LEU A 228 -12.33 19.91 3.50
C LEU A 228 -12.73 18.48 3.08
N TYR A 229 -14.02 18.19 3.15
CA TYR A 229 -14.58 16.89 2.78
C TYR A 229 -15.32 17.04 1.46
N VAL A 230 -14.90 16.27 0.46
CA VAL A 230 -15.56 16.24 -0.85
C VAL A 230 -16.11 14.83 -1.08
N PRO A 231 -17.44 14.61 -1.00
CA PRO A 231 -18.04 13.31 -1.29
C PRO A 231 -17.99 13.00 -2.79
N SER A 232 -17.88 11.72 -3.14
CA SER A 232 -18.18 11.26 -4.49
C SER A 232 -19.68 11.37 -4.79
N GLU A 233 -20.05 11.35 -6.08
CA GLU A 233 -21.45 11.44 -6.52
C GLU A 233 -22.34 10.33 -5.93
N ASP A 234 -21.80 9.13 -5.77
CA ASP A 234 -22.50 7.99 -5.17
C ASP A 234 -22.53 8.01 -3.63
N GLY A 235 -21.85 8.97 -2.99
CA GLY A 235 -21.74 9.11 -1.53
C GLY A 235 -20.90 8.04 -0.83
N ILE A 236 -20.37 7.05 -1.56
CA ILE A 236 -19.60 5.91 -1.02
C ILE A 236 -18.18 6.35 -0.64
N TYR A 237 -17.58 7.26 -1.40
CA TYR A 237 -16.22 7.71 -1.20
C TYR A 237 -16.17 9.18 -0.80
N ARG A 238 -15.05 9.56 -0.19
CA ARG A 238 -14.76 10.94 0.20
C ARG A 238 -13.28 11.24 -0.03
N LEU A 239 -12.98 12.44 -0.52
CA LEU A 239 -11.65 13.04 -0.38
C LEU A 239 -11.60 13.86 0.91
N TYR A 240 -10.58 13.59 1.71
CA TYR A 240 -10.23 14.38 2.89
C TYR A 240 -9.03 15.22 2.50
N LEU A 241 -9.22 16.53 2.37
CA LEU A 241 -8.20 17.47 1.93
C LEU A 241 -7.68 18.28 3.12
N CYS A 242 -6.36 18.28 3.35
CA CYS A 242 -5.75 19.01 4.46
C CYS A 242 -5.17 20.34 4.01
N ASP A 243 -5.73 21.44 4.50
CA ASP A 243 -5.28 22.81 4.21
C ASP A 243 -3.86 23.13 4.71
N ARG A 244 -3.38 22.40 5.72
CA ARG A 244 -2.08 22.65 6.35
C ARG A 244 -0.91 22.03 5.61
N CYS A 245 -1.03 20.77 5.20
CA CYS A 245 0.05 20.05 4.53
C CYS A 245 -0.21 19.81 3.05
N HIS A 246 -1.34 20.29 2.53
CA HIS A 246 -1.76 20.09 1.13
C HIS A 246 -1.72 18.62 0.69
N ARG A 247 -1.93 17.69 1.63
CA ARG A 247 -2.09 16.26 1.33
C ARG A 247 -3.56 15.89 1.36
N TYR A 248 -3.91 14.81 0.66
CA TYR A 248 -5.25 14.26 0.64
C TYR A 248 -5.28 12.81 1.11
N LEU A 249 -6.46 12.34 1.51
CA LEU A 249 -6.71 10.94 1.82
C LEU A 249 -8.06 10.52 1.22
N LYS A 250 -8.03 9.49 0.38
CA LYS A 250 -9.26 8.85 -0.11
C LYS A 250 -9.84 7.96 0.99
N VAL A 251 -11.15 8.05 1.19
CA VAL A 251 -11.85 7.35 2.26
C VAL A 251 -13.10 6.69 1.72
N ILE A 252 -13.26 5.39 1.94
CA ILE A 252 -14.54 4.69 1.70
C ILE A 252 -15.40 4.71 2.98
N ASP A 253 -16.67 5.06 2.86
CA ASP A 253 -17.62 4.98 3.96
C ASP A 253 -18.36 3.64 3.94
N ARG A 254 -17.86 2.66 4.70
CA ARG A 254 -18.46 1.32 4.72
C ARG A 254 -19.85 1.31 5.34
N ARG A 255 -20.28 2.39 6.01
CA ARG A 255 -21.64 2.51 6.53
C ARG A 255 -22.67 2.57 5.41
N GLU A 256 -22.29 3.12 4.26
CA GLU A 256 -23.13 3.23 3.07
C GLU A 256 -23.12 1.94 2.22
N LEU A 257 -22.27 0.97 2.54
CA LEU A 257 -22.14 -0.27 1.77
C LEU A 257 -23.07 -1.39 2.28
N VAL A 258 -23.66 -2.12 1.35
CA VAL A 258 -24.37 -3.38 1.63
C VAL A 258 -23.38 -4.53 1.83
N GLU A 259 -22.42 -4.65 0.92
CA GLU A 259 -21.39 -5.69 0.92
C GLU A 259 -20.02 -5.13 1.32
N GLU A 260 -19.18 -5.98 1.89
CA GLU A 260 -17.80 -5.61 2.19
C GLU A 260 -16.97 -5.50 0.91
N ARG A 261 -16.03 -4.55 0.91
CA ARG A 261 -15.07 -4.33 -0.17
C ARG A 261 -13.65 -4.33 0.36
N LEU A 262 -12.73 -4.88 -0.42
CA LEU A 262 -11.31 -4.94 -0.11
C LEU A 262 -10.68 -3.58 -0.40
N LEU A 263 -10.15 -2.90 0.63
CA LEU A 263 -9.57 -1.57 0.47
C LEU A 263 -8.43 -1.50 -0.56
N PRO A 264 -7.56 -2.53 -0.71
CA PRO A 264 -6.55 -2.53 -1.77
C PRO A 264 -7.13 -2.49 -3.19
N VAL A 265 -8.35 -3.02 -3.40
CA VAL A 265 -9.06 -2.89 -4.70
C VAL A 265 -9.68 -1.50 -4.83
N GLU A 266 -10.32 -1.01 -3.78
CA GLU A 266 -10.96 0.32 -3.79
C GLU A 266 -9.95 1.44 -4.05
N ARG A 267 -8.71 1.35 -3.53
CA ARG A 267 -7.68 2.35 -3.82
C ARG A 267 -7.32 2.44 -5.30
N ILE A 268 -7.43 1.34 -6.06
CA ILE A 268 -7.15 1.29 -7.50
C ILE A 268 -8.33 1.87 -8.26
N LEU A 269 -9.55 1.44 -7.94
CA LEU A 269 -10.76 1.88 -8.64
C LEU A 269 -11.05 3.37 -8.43
N THR A 270 -10.45 3.99 -7.41
CA THR A 270 -10.57 5.41 -7.10
C THR A 270 -9.36 6.24 -7.55
N LEU A 271 -8.49 5.72 -8.43
CA LEU A 271 -7.38 6.49 -9.01
C LEU A 271 -7.79 7.85 -9.63
N PRO A 272 -8.97 8.00 -10.26
CA PRO A 272 -9.44 9.31 -10.73
C PRO A 272 -9.57 10.36 -9.61
N MET A 273 -9.82 9.95 -8.36
CA MET A 273 -9.88 10.87 -7.23
C MET A 273 -8.48 11.39 -6.84
N ASP A 274 -7.43 10.59 -7.03
CA ASP A 274 -6.04 11.04 -6.82
C ASP A 274 -5.67 12.10 -7.85
N GLN A 275 -6.09 11.90 -9.11
CA GLN A 275 -5.89 12.87 -10.17
C GLN A 275 -6.61 14.18 -9.88
N ALA A 276 -7.91 14.12 -9.52
CA ALA A 276 -8.69 15.31 -9.17
C ALA A 276 -8.08 16.08 -7.99
N ALA A 277 -7.57 15.39 -6.96
CA ALA A 277 -6.90 16.05 -5.84
C ALA A 277 -5.60 16.76 -6.27
N ARG A 278 -4.81 16.15 -7.15
CA ARG A 278 -3.57 16.74 -7.69
C ARG A 278 -3.82 17.96 -8.57
N GLU A 279 -4.88 17.93 -9.39
CA GLU A 279 -5.30 19.07 -10.20
C GLU A 279 -5.69 20.29 -9.33
N GLU A 280 -6.23 20.04 -8.14
CA GLU A 280 -6.53 21.05 -7.11
C GLU A 280 -5.32 21.42 -6.22
N GLY A 281 -4.12 20.92 -6.54
CA GLY A 281 -2.88 21.27 -5.84
C GLY A 281 -2.59 20.47 -4.57
N TYR A 282 -3.19 19.28 -4.39
CA TYR A 282 -2.90 18.37 -3.28
C TYR A 282 -1.99 17.21 -3.72
N GLY A 283 -0.98 16.85 -2.90
CA GLY A 283 0.04 15.85 -3.26
C GLY A 283 0.48 14.96 -2.10
#